data_AF-I7IT65-F1
#
_entry.id   AF-I7IT65-F1
#
_cell.length_a   1.000
_cell.length_b   1.000
_cell.length_c   1.000
_cell.angle_alpha   90.00
_cell.angle_beta   90.00
_cell.angle_gamma   90.00
#
_symmetry.space_group_name_H-M   'P 1'
#
loop_
_entity.id
_entity.type
_entity.pdbx_description
1 polymer ?
#
loop_
_entity_poly.entity_id
_entity_poly.type
_entity_poly.pdbx_seq_one_letter_code
_entity_poly.pdbx_strand_id
1 'polypeptide(L)'
;MKYPDVPLITSSSASSVDQVEVINVARLIEARKQDIFEFLNTLAEGRKHNRSFQKLPYHQRRRAMSRNPFRVPKRFRLPIVIDLLAGRNHKRRLGRVKWRKDLRVRRFGENKWLTTHIFHAKRFKMVNIWGYRLAETPTLKCQRKIYRSLNASNGCLLYDKSYFTIYGNSSSVNKGFASLKPLIKRKTVLFYDQNGILVSPIHIMHSANDCDLAVSIHPAAKTQFLNCISANQKNSDKKDTNNIYNSSLHKLFDYVVTAEIRDISHFELLGPQSLNIMCKTLKLTEFNENDYFTSEGCSVPKNSCNGTIFHLKIGLPDCAFKKFDSVEAEQLIAKSIKYTHILTKTKKNKINRAILEREKLKLQNLSSHDPYITSQKDAYLENESKAENIITFEAIVITRHLISSFRPYKRVSGFDLLVPSQISRYVWNRLYKNGGLPIGLEERRKIYLELGQPIFPEDFPETMAGHQYHNARDQERRNQFLKMNTRYRPNYIKLNIVEPLSTINLMSLLSNKCDNFTTSKFMHAIITSIKRCVPKEMCRIYLVPHEGNMGYNEVGFVISGYNTFTKGKGFAKCLILRSTTTENCKFVAKNINSRHYFPIEIQVIQFNHFID
;
A
#
# COMPACT_ATOMS: atom_id res chain seq x y z
N MET A 1 47.00 28.07 40.18
CA MET A 1 46.82 28.47 41.59
C MET A 1 46.21 27.28 42.32
N LYS A 2 46.98 26.67 43.22
CA LYS A 2 46.54 25.54 44.05
C LYS A 2 45.62 26.11 45.15
N TYR A 3 44.40 25.61 45.27
CA TYR A 3 43.57 25.89 46.43
C TYR A 3 44.11 25.10 47.63
N PRO A 4 44.14 25.68 48.85
CA PRO A 4 44.63 24.98 50.03
C PRO A 4 43.63 23.92 50.47
N ASP A 5 44.14 22.78 50.93
CA ASP A 5 43.36 21.71 51.55
C ASP A 5 42.67 22.22 52.81
N VAL A 6 41.34 22.13 52.86
CA VAL A 6 40.53 22.44 54.05
C VAL A 6 40.37 21.16 54.86
N PRO A 7 40.67 21.15 56.17
CA PRO A 7 40.69 19.93 56.98
C PRO A 7 39.29 19.34 57.18
N LEU A 8 39.20 18.00 57.20
CA LEU A 8 38.01 17.24 57.58
C LEU A 8 37.67 17.53 59.06
N ILE A 9 36.52 18.15 59.30
CA ILE A 9 35.95 18.29 60.65
C ILE A 9 35.22 16.99 60.99
N THR A 10 35.77 16.25 61.95
CA THR A 10 35.15 15.09 62.60
C THR A 10 34.12 15.52 63.64
N SER A 11 33.04 14.75 63.74
CA SER A 11 31.82 14.98 64.51
C SER A 11 31.96 15.08 66.04
N SER A 12 31.22 15.99 66.68
CA SER A 12 30.61 15.77 68.01
C SER A 12 29.47 16.77 68.33
N SER A 13 28.25 16.22 68.43
CA SER A 13 27.08 16.58 69.27
C SER A 13 26.70 18.05 69.60
N ALA A 14 25.55 18.44 69.03
CA ALA A 14 24.37 19.11 69.64
C ALA A 14 24.46 20.56 70.18
N SER A 15 23.83 21.51 69.47
CA SER A 15 22.59 22.22 69.89
C SER A 15 22.22 23.35 68.92
N SER A 16 20.94 23.69 68.90
CA SER A 16 20.18 24.55 67.98
C SER A 16 20.71 25.97 67.77
N VAL A 17 21.16 26.26 66.54
CA VAL A 17 21.18 27.59 65.90
C VAL A 17 20.94 27.32 64.42
N ASP A 18 20.13 28.13 63.73
CA ASP A 18 19.92 28.07 62.27
C ASP A 18 21.25 27.89 61.54
N GLN A 19 21.58 26.63 61.19
CA GLN A 19 22.78 26.33 60.43
C GLN A 19 22.54 26.88 59.03
N VAL A 20 23.24 27.95 58.68
CA VAL A 20 23.33 28.40 57.29
C VAL A 20 23.77 27.18 56.48
N GLU A 21 22.87 26.62 55.67
CA GLU A 21 23.20 25.51 54.77
C GLU A 21 24.24 26.02 53.76
N VAL A 22 25.52 25.81 54.05
CA VAL A 22 26.61 26.20 53.15
C VAL A 22 26.67 25.19 52.00
N ILE A 23 26.08 25.56 50.87
CA ILE A 23 26.08 24.74 49.66
C ILE A 23 27.46 24.83 48.98
N ASN A 24 28.17 23.70 48.89
CA ASN A 24 29.40 23.62 48.09
C ASN A 24 29.04 23.63 46.59
N VAL A 25 29.14 24.81 45.99
CA VAL A 25 28.83 25.05 44.57
C VAL A 25 29.69 24.20 43.63
N ALA A 26 30.97 24.00 43.94
CA ALA A 26 31.86 23.21 43.09
C ALA A 26 31.42 21.74 43.01
N ARG A 27 31.09 21.14 44.16
CA ARG A 27 30.57 19.77 44.24
C ARG A 27 29.22 19.63 43.54
N LEU A 28 28.35 20.64 43.64
CA LEU A 28 27.03 20.64 43.00
C LEU A 28 27.14 20.78 41.47
N ILE A 29 28.06 21.62 40.97
CA ILE A 29 28.35 21.75 39.54
C ILE A 29 28.98 20.47 39.00
N GLU A 30 29.90 19.85 39.74
CA GLU A 30 30.54 18.59 39.33
C GLU A 30 29.52 17.46 39.23
N ALA A 31 28.62 17.33 40.22
CA ALA A 31 27.53 16.35 40.19
C ALA A 31 26.55 16.58 39.03
N ARG A 32 26.28 17.83 38.64
CA ARG A 32 25.35 18.20 37.56
C ARG A 32 26.02 18.48 36.21
N LYS A 33 27.33 18.25 36.08
CA LYS A 33 28.10 18.59 34.88
C LYS A 33 27.55 17.91 33.63
N GLN A 34 27.16 16.65 33.74
CA GLN A 34 26.61 15.87 32.63
C GLN A 34 25.25 16.44 32.19
N ASP A 35 24.35 16.72 33.13
CA ASP A 35 23.04 17.32 32.85
C ASP A 35 23.17 18.70 32.18
N ILE A 36 24.07 19.54 32.70
CA ILE A 36 24.34 20.87 32.13
C ILE A 36 24.91 20.74 30.71
N PHE A 37 25.82 19.79 30.48
CA PHE A 37 26.39 19.55 29.17
C PHE A 37 25.34 19.05 28.17
N GLU A 38 24.49 18.11 28.56
CA GLU A 38 23.37 17.62 27.74
C GLU A 38 22.37 18.73 27.43
N PHE A 39 22.02 19.55 28.43
CA PHE A 39 21.16 20.72 28.25
C PHE A 39 21.74 21.75 27.28
N LEU A 40 23.04 22.07 27.41
CA LEU A 40 23.70 23.00 26.48
C LEU A 40 23.76 22.43 25.06
N ASN A 41 24.01 21.13 24.91
CA ASN A 41 23.98 20.47 23.61
C ASN A 41 22.60 20.55 22.97
N THR A 42 21.53 20.18 23.70
CA THR A 42 20.15 20.24 23.19
C THR A 42 19.73 21.66 22.81
N LEU A 43 20.13 22.68 23.58
CA LEU A 43 19.93 24.08 23.24
C LEU A 43 20.70 24.49 21.97
N ALA A 44 21.97 24.06 21.83
CA ALA A 44 22.78 24.32 20.65
C ALA A 44 22.18 23.67 19.40
N GLU A 45 21.63 22.47 19.52
CA GLU A 45 20.91 21.80 18.42
C GLU A 45 19.69 22.59 17.97
N GLY A 46 18.92 23.16 18.91
CA GLY A 46 17.77 24.02 18.61
C GLY A 46 18.15 25.36 17.94
N ARG A 47 19.40 25.82 18.14
CA ARG A 47 19.96 27.04 17.53
C ARG A 47 20.56 26.82 16.14
N LYS A 48 20.69 25.57 15.65
CA LYS A 48 21.25 25.25 14.30
C LYS A 48 20.51 25.91 13.12
N HIS A 49 19.34 26.51 13.35
CA HIS A 49 18.47 27.03 12.32
C HIS A 49 18.22 28.53 12.49
N ASN A 50 18.86 29.34 11.64
CA ASN A 50 18.76 30.81 11.66
C ASN A 50 17.35 31.32 11.33
N ARG A 51 16.54 30.55 10.58
CA ARG A 51 15.18 30.95 10.21
C ARG A 51 14.12 30.19 10.98
N SER A 52 13.09 30.89 11.44
CA SER A 52 12.05 30.33 12.30
C SER A 52 11.32 29.14 11.66
N PHE A 53 11.10 29.14 10.34
CA PHE A 53 10.46 28.03 9.63
C PHE A 53 11.35 26.79 9.46
N GLN A 54 12.67 26.93 9.60
CA GLN A 54 13.60 25.79 9.53
C GLN A 54 13.55 24.96 10.82
N LYS A 55 13.07 25.50 11.95
CA LYS A 55 12.87 24.73 13.19
C LYS A 55 11.85 23.59 13.05
N LEU A 56 10.96 23.65 12.05
CA LEU A 56 9.98 22.59 11.79
C LEU A 56 10.65 21.32 11.24
N PRO A 57 10.13 20.11 11.55
CA PRO A 57 10.57 18.88 10.89
C PRO A 57 10.44 18.97 9.37
N TYR A 58 11.40 18.40 8.62
CA TYR A 58 11.45 18.51 7.16
C TYR A 58 10.14 18.09 6.46
N HIS A 59 9.43 17.09 6.99
CA HIS A 59 8.19 16.57 6.41
C HIS A 59 6.99 17.52 6.60
N GLN A 60 7.05 18.41 7.59
CA GLN A 60 6.07 19.47 7.81
C GLN A 60 6.40 20.74 7.01
N ARG A 61 7.67 20.96 6.66
CA ARG A 61 8.10 22.15 5.89
C ARG A 61 7.36 22.24 4.55
N ARG A 62 7.03 23.47 4.13
CA ARG A 62 6.46 23.80 2.82
C ARG A 62 7.31 24.88 2.17
N ARG A 63 7.47 24.83 0.84
CA ARG A 63 8.32 25.79 0.09
C ARG A 63 7.86 27.25 0.23
N ALA A 64 6.57 27.46 0.41
CA ALA A 64 5.97 28.79 0.54
C ALA A 64 5.99 29.36 1.98
N MET A 65 6.48 28.62 2.99
CA MET A 65 6.50 29.09 4.39
C MET A 65 7.36 30.35 4.58
N SER A 66 8.40 30.51 3.77
CA SER A 66 9.29 31.68 3.81
C SER A 66 8.64 32.98 3.33
N ARG A 67 7.41 32.92 2.80
CA ARG A 67 6.69 34.06 2.21
C ARG A 67 5.25 34.16 2.69
N ASN A 68 4.65 33.05 3.10
CA ASN A 68 3.26 32.97 3.54
C ASN A 68 3.21 32.31 4.93
N PRO A 69 3.04 33.11 6.00
CA PRO A 69 2.94 32.61 7.38
C PRO A 69 1.79 31.61 7.61
N PHE A 70 0.70 31.69 6.83
CA PHE A 70 -0.45 30.78 6.97
C PHE A 70 -0.16 29.34 6.52
N ARG A 71 1.00 29.09 5.89
CA ARG A 71 1.46 27.74 5.53
C ARG A 71 2.16 27.00 6.67
N VAL A 72 2.15 27.58 7.87
CA VAL A 72 2.88 27.14 9.05
C VAL A 72 1.92 26.97 10.24
N PRO A 73 2.17 26.05 11.20
CA PRO A 73 1.38 25.97 12.43
C PRO A 73 1.26 27.32 13.15
N LYS A 74 0.11 27.55 13.81
CA LYS A 74 -0.23 28.83 14.46
C LYS A 74 0.91 29.36 15.36
N ARG A 75 1.51 28.47 16.18
CA ARG A 75 2.61 28.79 17.11
C ARG A 75 3.87 29.38 16.44
N PHE A 76 4.11 29.07 15.17
CA PHE A 76 5.28 29.53 14.42
C PHE A 76 4.98 30.72 13.49
N ARG A 77 3.73 31.23 13.47
CA ARG A 77 3.36 32.34 12.58
C ARG A 77 4.04 33.64 12.98
N LEU A 78 3.99 34.01 14.26
CA LEU A 78 4.57 35.25 14.78
C LEU A 78 6.08 35.33 14.53
N PRO A 79 6.90 34.32 14.89
CA PRO A 79 8.33 34.34 14.57
C PRO A 79 8.65 34.53 13.08
N ILE A 80 7.84 33.95 12.19
CA ILE A 80 8.04 34.06 10.74
C ILE A 80 7.64 35.44 10.21
N VAL A 81 6.61 36.06 10.79
CA VAL A 81 6.24 37.44 10.46
C VAL A 81 7.37 38.38 10.85
N ILE A 82 7.98 38.17 12.02
CA ILE A 82 9.16 38.94 12.47
C ILE A 82 10.32 38.74 11.48
N ASP A 83 10.65 37.49 11.12
CA ASP A 83 11.69 37.17 10.13
C ASP A 83 11.42 37.83 8.75
N LEU A 84 10.14 37.93 8.36
CA LEU A 84 9.72 38.54 7.09
C LEU A 84 9.86 40.06 7.11
N LEU A 85 9.48 40.70 8.22
CA LEU A 85 9.62 42.15 8.40
C LEU A 85 11.09 42.56 8.48
N ALA A 86 11.94 41.72 9.08
CA ALA A 86 13.38 41.92 9.12
C ALA A 86 14.07 41.68 7.76
N GLY A 87 13.42 41.00 6.82
CA GLY A 87 13.96 40.69 5.50
C GLY A 87 13.95 41.90 4.55
N ARG A 88 15.02 42.09 3.77
CA ARG A 88 15.04 43.09 2.69
C ARG A 88 13.95 42.80 1.65
N ASN A 89 13.03 43.74 1.47
CA ASN A 89 11.91 43.63 0.55
C ASN A 89 12.37 43.72 -0.92
N HIS A 90 12.54 42.58 -1.59
CA HIS A 90 12.51 42.57 -3.05
C HIS A 90 11.06 42.69 -3.52
N LYS A 91 10.68 43.88 -4.03
CA LYS A 91 9.40 44.10 -4.71
C LYS A 91 9.27 43.09 -5.85
N ARG A 92 8.28 42.19 -5.76
CA ARG A 92 7.97 41.25 -6.85
C ARG A 92 6.95 41.87 -7.78
N ARG A 93 7.17 41.71 -9.09
CA ARG A 93 6.11 41.83 -10.09
C ARG A 93 5.00 40.83 -9.73
N LEU A 94 3.83 41.33 -9.34
CA LEU A 94 2.61 40.54 -9.23
C LEU A 94 2.18 40.14 -10.64
N GLY A 95 2.53 38.92 -11.07
CA GLY A 95 1.98 38.37 -12.30
C GLY A 95 0.46 38.23 -12.16
N ARG A 96 -0.30 38.76 -13.12
CA ARG A 96 -1.77 38.59 -13.18
C ARG A 96 -2.09 37.09 -13.26
N VAL A 97 -2.56 36.50 -12.16
CA VAL A 97 -3.08 35.13 -12.16
C VAL A 97 -4.49 35.19 -12.77
N LYS A 98 -4.64 34.78 -14.03
CA LYS A 98 -5.98 34.56 -14.61
C LYS A 98 -6.65 33.44 -13.83
N TRP A 99 -7.72 33.76 -13.09
CA TRP A 99 -8.57 32.79 -12.43
C TRP A 99 -9.33 31.98 -13.48
N ARG A 100 -8.77 30.83 -13.89
CA ARG A 100 -9.48 29.90 -14.76
C ARG A 100 -10.56 29.19 -13.95
N LYS A 101 -11.81 29.67 -14.07
CA LYS A 101 -12.99 28.94 -13.60
C LYS A 101 -13.09 27.61 -14.39
N ASP A 102 -13.34 26.53 -13.66
CA ASP A 102 -13.82 25.23 -14.16
C ASP A 102 -12.95 24.44 -15.14
N LEU A 103 -11.80 23.98 -14.64
CA LEU A 103 -10.96 22.96 -15.30
C LEU A 103 -11.31 21.51 -14.93
N ARG A 104 -12.31 21.25 -14.06
CA ARG A 104 -12.63 19.87 -13.63
C ARG A 104 -13.49 19.11 -14.65
N VAL A 105 -14.44 19.79 -15.29
CA VAL A 105 -15.40 19.15 -16.22
C VAL A 105 -14.76 18.84 -17.58
N ARG A 106 -13.77 19.62 -18.02
CA ARG A 106 -13.15 19.52 -19.36
C ARG A 106 -11.93 18.60 -19.47
N ARG A 107 -11.60 17.81 -18.44
CA ARG A 107 -10.35 17.00 -18.39
C ARG A 107 -10.57 15.49 -18.33
N PHE A 108 -11.80 15.03 -18.53
CA PHE A 108 -12.04 13.62 -18.80
C PHE A 108 -11.56 13.34 -20.23
N GLY A 109 -10.26 13.06 -20.38
CA GLY A 109 -9.75 12.41 -21.58
C GLY A 109 -10.19 10.95 -21.63
N GLU A 110 -9.53 10.14 -22.45
CA GLU A 110 -9.83 8.70 -22.60
C GLU A 110 -9.70 7.89 -21.30
N ASN A 111 -8.85 8.35 -20.37
CA ASN A 111 -8.53 7.61 -19.15
C ASN A 111 -9.48 7.94 -17.99
N LYS A 112 -10.03 6.91 -17.37
CA LYS A 112 -10.91 7.02 -16.20
C LYS A 112 -10.13 7.46 -14.96
N TRP A 113 -10.78 8.29 -14.13
CA TRP A 113 -10.21 8.77 -12.87
C TRP A 113 -10.86 8.04 -11.70
N LEU A 114 -10.03 7.58 -10.75
CA LEU A 114 -10.54 7.06 -9.48
C LEU A 114 -11.13 8.19 -8.63
N THR A 115 -11.99 7.86 -7.68
CA THR A 115 -12.62 8.83 -6.77
C THR A 115 -11.58 9.62 -5.95
N THR A 116 -10.47 8.99 -5.60
CA THR A 116 -9.34 9.60 -4.88
C THR A 116 -8.35 10.34 -5.80
N HIS A 117 -8.60 10.43 -7.11
CA HIS A 117 -7.65 10.93 -8.10
C HIS A 117 -7.06 12.30 -7.73
N ILE A 118 -7.88 13.25 -7.26
CA ILE A 118 -7.41 14.59 -6.86
C ILE A 118 -6.43 14.53 -5.68
N PHE A 119 -6.63 13.60 -4.74
CA PHE A 119 -5.70 13.41 -3.62
C PHE A 119 -4.34 12.94 -4.12
N HIS A 120 -4.36 11.94 -5.01
CA HIS A 120 -3.17 11.32 -5.59
C HIS A 120 -2.43 12.27 -6.54
N ALA A 121 -3.12 12.93 -7.47
CA ALA A 121 -2.52 13.87 -8.41
C ALA A 121 -1.80 15.06 -7.75
N LYS A 122 -2.16 15.40 -6.50
CA LYS A 122 -1.48 16.44 -5.71
C LYS A 122 -0.22 15.96 -4.98
N ARG A 123 -0.01 14.64 -4.86
CA ARG A 123 1.02 14.04 -3.98
C ARG A 123 1.90 13.00 -4.67
N PHE A 124 1.45 12.46 -5.79
CA PHE A 124 2.05 11.38 -6.56
C PHE A 124 2.26 11.81 -8.01
N LYS A 125 3.22 11.15 -8.66
CA LYS A 125 3.31 11.11 -10.12
C LYS A 125 2.19 10.21 -10.63
N MET A 126 1.51 10.66 -11.67
CA MET A 126 0.35 9.98 -12.23
C MET A 126 0.69 9.44 -13.62
N VAL A 127 0.36 8.18 -13.88
CA VAL A 127 0.61 7.49 -15.16
C VAL A 127 -0.71 6.95 -15.70
N ASN A 128 -0.83 6.88 -17.03
CA ASN A 128 -1.99 6.33 -17.72
C ASN A 128 -1.71 4.85 -18.01
N ILE A 129 -2.38 3.94 -17.30
CA ILE A 129 -2.19 2.48 -17.46
C ILE A 129 -3.56 1.81 -17.31
N TRP A 130 -3.82 0.76 -18.11
CA TRP A 130 -5.05 -0.05 -18.08
C TRP A 130 -6.35 0.74 -18.27
N GLY A 131 -6.30 1.86 -18.99
CA GLY A 131 -7.45 2.76 -19.20
C GLY A 131 -7.76 3.68 -18.01
N TYR A 132 -6.88 3.75 -17.01
CA TYR A 132 -7.01 4.60 -15.84
C TYR A 132 -5.80 5.54 -15.68
N ARG A 133 -6.01 6.66 -14.99
CA ARG A 133 -4.92 7.54 -14.54
C ARG A 133 -4.59 7.29 -13.07
N LEU A 134 -3.57 6.45 -12.84
CA LEU A 134 -3.19 5.88 -11.54
C LEU A 134 -1.97 6.55 -10.93
N ALA A 135 -1.80 6.38 -9.60
CA ALA A 135 -0.66 6.88 -8.86
C ALA A 135 0.53 5.91 -8.94
N GLU A 136 1.64 6.37 -9.53
CA GLU A 136 2.84 5.54 -9.71
C GLU A 136 3.77 5.63 -8.50
N THR A 137 4.31 6.82 -8.23
CA THR A 137 5.24 7.09 -7.12
C THR A 137 4.90 8.36 -6.37
N PRO A 138 5.08 8.42 -5.04
CA PRO A 138 4.97 9.64 -4.28
C PRO A 138 6.08 10.62 -4.68
N THR A 139 5.76 11.91 -4.64
CA THR A 139 6.74 12.98 -4.88
C THR A 139 7.85 13.05 -3.81
N LEU A 140 7.60 12.50 -2.62
CA LEU A 140 8.56 12.41 -1.53
C LEU A 140 9.34 11.10 -1.61
N LYS A 141 10.65 11.16 -1.39
CA LYS A 141 11.48 9.96 -1.21
C LYS A 141 11.14 9.30 0.13
N CYS A 142 10.28 8.28 0.12
CA CYS A 142 9.78 7.65 1.34
C CYS A 142 9.99 6.13 1.39
N GLN A 143 10.80 5.55 0.49
CA GLN A 143 10.99 4.10 0.41
C GLN A 143 11.36 3.45 1.76
N ARG A 144 12.42 3.93 2.44
CA ARG A 144 12.79 3.42 3.77
C ARG A 144 11.70 3.63 4.83
N LYS A 145 10.94 4.73 4.72
CA LYS A 145 9.82 5.01 5.64
C LYS A 145 8.70 3.99 5.44
N ILE A 146 8.42 3.58 4.21
CA ILE A 146 7.42 2.56 3.88
C ILE A 146 7.82 1.21 4.47
N TYR A 147 9.07 0.79 4.28
CA TYR A 147 9.56 -0.47 4.89
C TYR A 147 9.54 -0.43 6.41
N ARG A 148 9.97 0.68 7.01
CA ARG A 148 9.83 0.86 8.46
C ARG A 148 8.38 0.81 8.90
N SER A 149 7.45 1.42 8.16
CA SER A 149 6.02 1.38 8.48
C SER A 149 5.41 -0.01 8.31
N LEU A 150 5.96 -0.85 7.43
CA LEU A 150 5.53 -2.24 7.26
C LEU A 150 6.02 -3.12 8.41
N ASN A 151 7.24 -2.86 8.88
CA ASN A 151 7.95 -3.72 9.83
C ASN A 151 7.83 -3.27 11.29
N ALA A 152 7.70 -1.97 11.54
CA ALA A 152 7.55 -1.41 12.87
C ALA A 152 6.13 -1.64 13.39
N SER A 153 5.99 -1.81 14.70
CA SER A 153 4.71 -1.97 15.39
C SER A 153 3.72 -0.84 15.10
N ASN A 154 4.20 0.34 14.72
CA ASN A 154 3.41 1.57 14.66
C ASN A 154 3.07 2.10 13.25
N GLY A 155 3.06 1.24 12.23
CA GLY A 155 2.80 1.68 10.85
C GLY A 155 1.62 1.02 10.17
N CYS A 156 1.05 1.73 9.20
CA CYS A 156 0.05 1.23 8.25
C CYS A 156 0.24 1.90 6.89
N LEU A 157 0.24 1.09 5.84
CA LEU A 157 0.29 1.52 4.45
C LEU A 157 -1.11 1.49 3.85
N LEU A 158 -1.43 2.49 3.03
CA LEU A 158 -2.72 2.61 2.33
C LEU A 158 -2.49 2.57 0.83
N TYR A 159 -3.23 1.74 0.13
CA TYR A 159 -3.16 1.63 -1.33
C TYR A 159 -4.56 1.68 -1.94
N ASP A 160 -4.71 2.44 -3.01
CA ASP A 160 -5.98 2.52 -3.73
C ASP A 160 -6.04 1.44 -4.83
N LYS A 161 -6.86 0.42 -4.60
CA LYS A 161 -7.10 -0.72 -5.47
C LYS A 161 -8.42 -0.59 -6.25
N SER A 162 -9.07 0.58 -6.24
CA SER A 162 -10.40 0.80 -6.84
C SER A 162 -10.49 0.62 -8.36
N TYR A 163 -9.37 0.42 -9.06
CA TYR A 163 -9.35 0.10 -10.49
C TYR A 163 -9.61 -1.38 -10.80
N PHE A 164 -9.62 -2.26 -9.79
CA PHE A 164 -10.06 -3.65 -9.96
C PHE A 164 -11.56 -3.69 -10.23
N THR A 165 -11.98 -4.43 -11.24
CA THR A 165 -13.39 -4.60 -11.58
C THR A 165 -13.97 -5.78 -10.84
N ILE A 166 -15.20 -5.67 -10.33
CA ILE A 166 -15.93 -6.75 -9.66
C ILE A 166 -17.12 -7.12 -10.54
N TYR A 167 -17.26 -8.40 -10.84
CA TYR A 167 -18.38 -8.99 -11.57
C TYR A 167 -19.24 -9.84 -10.63
N GLY A 168 -20.52 -9.97 -10.93
CA GLY A 168 -21.42 -10.89 -10.22
C GLY A 168 -22.66 -11.26 -11.03
N ASN A 169 -23.54 -12.03 -10.38
CA ASN A 169 -24.78 -12.56 -10.96
C ASN A 169 -25.77 -11.45 -11.31
N SER A 170 -26.71 -11.71 -12.22
CA SER A 170 -27.68 -10.71 -12.71
C SER A 170 -28.60 -10.19 -11.61
N SER A 171 -28.97 -11.06 -10.66
CA SER A 171 -29.71 -10.73 -9.44
C SER A 171 -28.94 -9.76 -8.51
N SER A 172 -27.61 -9.79 -8.56
CA SER A 172 -26.70 -8.96 -7.76
C SER A 172 -26.46 -7.58 -8.38
N VAL A 173 -26.54 -7.45 -9.70
CA VAL A 173 -26.32 -6.18 -10.42
C VAL A 173 -27.35 -5.12 -10.03
N ASN A 174 -28.63 -5.49 -9.92
CA ASN A 174 -29.70 -4.58 -9.53
C ASN A 174 -29.60 -4.12 -8.06
N LYS A 175 -28.84 -4.84 -7.23
CA LYS A 175 -28.63 -4.53 -5.80
C LYS A 175 -27.31 -3.79 -5.52
N GLY A 176 -26.42 -3.65 -6.50
CA GLY A 176 -25.16 -2.90 -6.39
C GLY A 176 -24.29 -3.39 -5.22
N PHE A 177 -23.79 -2.46 -4.39
CA PHE A 177 -22.98 -2.78 -3.20
C PHE A 177 -23.67 -3.74 -2.21
N ALA A 178 -25.01 -3.69 -2.10
CA ALA A 178 -25.76 -4.54 -1.21
C ALA A 178 -25.76 -6.03 -1.62
N SER A 179 -25.38 -6.34 -2.87
CA SER A 179 -25.23 -7.72 -3.34
C SER A 179 -24.01 -8.44 -2.78
N LEU A 180 -23.05 -7.71 -2.21
CA LEU A 180 -21.83 -8.29 -1.65
C LEU A 180 -22.01 -8.74 -0.19
N LYS A 181 -23.15 -8.42 0.45
CA LYS A 181 -23.49 -8.79 1.83
C LYS A 181 -23.52 -10.28 2.17
N PRO A 182 -23.96 -11.19 1.29
CA PRO A 182 -24.03 -12.60 1.65
C PRO A 182 -22.65 -13.28 1.59
N LEU A 183 -21.60 -12.58 1.12
CA LEU A 183 -20.28 -13.15 0.90
C LEU A 183 -19.50 -13.30 2.20
N ILE A 184 -18.85 -14.45 2.38
CA ILE A 184 -18.22 -14.85 3.65
C ILE A 184 -16.72 -15.04 3.50
N LYS A 185 -16.27 -15.60 2.38
CA LYS A 185 -14.86 -15.94 2.19
C LYS A 185 -14.38 -15.58 0.79
N ARG A 186 -13.15 -15.06 0.74
CA ARG A 186 -12.43 -14.71 -0.46
C ARG A 186 -11.31 -15.73 -0.70
N LYS A 187 -11.34 -16.37 -1.86
CA LYS A 187 -10.27 -17.23 -2.37
C LYS A 187 -9.58 -16.57 -3.56
N THR A 188 -8.31 -16.87 -3.75
CA THR A 188 -7.51 -16.32 -4.85
C THR A 188 -7.05 -17.46 -5.74
N VAL A 189 -7.55 -17.53 -6.97
CA VAL A 189 -7.37 -18.67 -7.88
C VAL A 189 -6.72 -18.19 -9.18
N LEU A 190 -5.87 -19.02 -9.78
CA LEU A 190 -5.33 -18.77 -11.12
C LEU A 190 -6.38 -19.16 -12.17
N PHE A 191 -6.79 -18.20 -13.01
CA PHE A 191 -7.78 -18.44 -14.05
C PHE A 191 -7.10 -18.78 -15.38
N TYR A 192 -7.51 -19.90 -15.95
CA TYR A 192 -7.03 -20.42 -17.23
C TYR A 192 -8.13 -20.33 -18.28
N ASP A 193 -7.72 -20.11 -19.52
CA ASP A 193 -8.60 -20.16 -20.69
C ASP A 193 -8.96 -21.61 -21.05
N GLN A 194 -9.92 -21.81 -21.96
CA GLN A 194 -10.29 -23.13 -22.52
C GLN A 194 -9.08 -23.88 -23.08
N ASN A 195 -8.10 -23.14 -23.61
CA ASN A 195 -6.87 -23.65 -24.19
C ASN A 195 -5.77 -23.95 -23.13
N GLY A 196 -6.07 -23.84 -21.84
CA GLY A 196 -5.11 -24.05 -20.75
C GLY A 196 -4.09 -22.92 -20.55
N ILE A 197 -4.26 -21.79 -21.25
CA ILE A 197 -3.37 -20.62 -21.11
C ILE A 197 -3.77 -19.82 -19.87
N LEU A 198 -2.80 -19.45 -19.03
CA LEU A 198 -3.03 -18.60 -17.87
C LEU A 198 -3.48 -17.19 -18.32
N VAL A 199 -4.63 -16.74 -17.83
CA VAL A 199 -5.19 -15.42 -18.13
C VAL A 199 -4.81 -14.43 -17.03
N SER A 200 -5.23 -14.71 -15.79
CA SER A 200 -4.94 -13.84 -14.65
C SER A 200 -5.24 -14.51 -13.31
N PRO A 201 -4.62 -14.07 -12.19
CA PRO A 201 -5.10 -14.38 -10.86
C PRO A 201 -6.40 -13.63 -10.59
N ILE A 202 -7.42 -14.37 -10.17
CA ILE A 202 -8.76 -13.88 -9.88
C ILE A 202 -9.04 -14.01 -8.38
N HIS A 203 -9.81 -13.06 -7.84
CA HIS A 203 -10.31 -13.12 -6.47
C HIS A 203 -11.79 -13.48 -6.48
N ILE A 204 -12.12 -14.69 -6.04
CA ILE A 204 -13.49 -15.20 -5.95
C ILE A 204 -13.98 -14.96 -4.52
N MET A 205 -15.15 -14.34 -4.39
CA MET A 205 -15.86 -14.15 -3.14
C MET A 205 -17.16 -14.96 -3.21
N HIS A 206 -17.39 -15.84 -2.24
CA HIS A 206 -18.57 -16.72 -2.22
C HIS A 206 -19.40 -16.53 -0.94
N SER A 207 -20.70 -16.79 -1.06
CA SER A 207 -21.67 -16.82 0.04
C SER A 207 -21.66 -18.16 0.78
N ALA A 208 -22.28 -18.24 1.97
CA ALA A 208 -22.51 -19.48 2.71
C ALA A 208 -23.28 -20.53 1.89
N ASN A 209 -24.18 -20.06 1.02
CA ASN A 209 -25.08 -20.93 0.26
C ASN A 209 -24.55 -21.24 -1.15
N ASP A 210 -23.33 -20.82 -1.50
CA ASP A 210 -22.71 -20.91 -2.83
C ASP A 210 -23.52 -20.33 -4.03
N CYS A 211 -24.72 -19.77 -3.78
CA CYS A 211 -25.59 -19.19 -4.82
C CYS A 211 -25.15 -17.79 -5.30
N ASP A 212 -24.52 -17.00 -4.41
CA ASP A 212 -24.05 -15.65 -4.72
C ASP A 212 -22.53 -15.66 -4.84
N LEU A 213 -22.03 -15.38 -6.04
CA LEU A 213 -20.60 -15.29 -6.33
C LEU A 213 -20.25 -13.90 -6.86
N ALA A 214 -19.14 -13.35 -6.38
CA ALA A 214 -18.55 -12.14 -6.94
C ALA A 214 -17.09 -12.39 -7.29
N VAL A 215 -16.67 -11.88 -8.44
CA VAL A 215 -15.37 -12.14 -9.03
C VAL A 215 -14.64 -10.82 -9.26
N SER A 216 -13.54 -10.59 -8.54
CA SER A 216 -12.70 -9.41 -8.69
C SER A 216 -11.49 -9.69 -9.57
N ILE A 217 -11.31 -8.87 -10.60
CA ILE A 217 -10.36 -9.06 -11.70
C ILE A 217 -9.60 -7.78 -11.97
N HIS A 218 -8.36 -7.95 -12.39
CA HIS A 218 -7.50 -6.85 -12.79
C HIS A 218 -7.87 -6.34 -14.20
N PRO A 219 -7.95 -5.00 -14.44
CA PRO A 219 -8.43 -4.45 -15.71
C PRO A 219 -7.61 -4.87 -16.93
N ALA A 220 -6.32 -5.16 -16.78
CA ALA A 220 -5.47 -5.67 -17.88
C ALA A 220 -5.95 -7.01 -18.45
N ALA A 221 -6.63 -7.85 -17.65
CA ALA A 221 -7.17 -9.15 -18.09
C ALA A 221 -8.65 -9.07 -18.47
N LYS A 222 -9.28 -7.90 -18.37
CA LYS A 222 -10.74 -7.74 -18.52
C LYS A 222 -11.24 -8.23 -19.87
N THR A 223 -10.55 -7.88 -20.95
CA THR A 223 -10.95 -8.23 -22.32
C THR A 223 -10.91 -9.74 -22.54
N GLN A 224 -9.80 -10.38 -22.18
CA GLN A 224 -9.64 -11.82 -22.32
C GLN A 224 -10.64 -12.58 -21.44
N PHE A 225 -10.83 -12.16 -20.18
CA PHE A 225 -11.81 -12.76 -19.29
C PHE A 225 -13.24 -12.73 -19.84
N LEU A 226 -13.69 -11.58 -20.36
CA LEU A 226 -15.02 -11.45 -20.95
C LEU A 226 -15.16 -12.31 -22.21
N ASN A 227 -14.11 -12.41 -23.02
CA ASN A 227 -14.10 -13.29 -24.19
C ASN A 227 -14.25 -14.76 -23.79
N CYS A 228 -13.50 -15.23 -22.79
CA CYS A 228 -13.61 -16.60 -22.26
C CYS A 228 -15.04 -16.92 -21.78
N ILE A 229 -15.67 -15.98 -21.06
CA ILE A 229 -17.07 -16.14 -20.61
C ILE A 229 -18.01 -16.21 -21.82
N SER A 230 -17.87 -15.30 -22.77
CA SER A 230 -18.73 -15.26 -23.97
C SER A 230 -18.59 -16.51 -24.85
N ALA A 231 -17.40 -17.12 -24.88
CA ALA A 231 -17.16 -18.37 -25.60
C ALA A 231 -17.81 -19.57 -24.90
N ASN A 232 -17.75 -19.62 -23.57
CA ASN A 232 -18.43 -20.67 -22.78
C ASN A 232 -19.95 -20.65 -22.97
N GLN A 233 -20.57 -19.45 -22.98
CA GLN A 233 -22.01 -19.29 -23.20
C GLN A 233 -22.49 -19.77 -24.58
N LYS A 234 -21.62 -19.76 -25.60
CA LYS A 234 -21.97 -20.28 -26.94
C LYS A 234 -21.79 -21.80 -27.03
N ASN A 235 -20.94 -22.37 -26.19
CA ASN A 235 -20.66 -23.81 -26.17
C ASN A 235 -21.69 -24.58 -25.33
N SER A 236 -22.38 -23.96 -24.37
CA SER A 236 -23.48 -24.60 -23.63
C SER A 236 -24.65 -25.05 -24.53
N ASP A 237 -24.80 -24.44 -25.71
CA ASP A 237 -25.80 -24.82 -26.69
C ASP A 237 -25.42 -26.08 -27.50
N LYS A 238 -24.17 -26.55 -27.39
CA LYS A 238 -23.67 -27.80 -28.00
C LYS A 238 -23.24 -28.76 -26.89
N LYS A 239 -24.12 -29.70 -26.52
CA LYS A 239 -23.87 -30.71 -25.48
C LYS A 239 -22.77 -31.69 -25.89
N ASP A 240 -21.52 -31.41 -25.55
CA ASP A 240 -20.43 -32.39 -25.62
C ASP A 240 -20.06 -32.88 -24.22
N THR A 241 -20.31 -34.16 -23.95
CA THR A 241 -20.33 -34.79 -22.61
C THR A 241 -18.97 -35.27 -22.08
N ASN A 242 -17.85 -35.03 -22.77
CA ASN A 242 -16.63 -35.83 -22.53
C ASN A 242 -15.44 -35.09 -21.86
N ASN A 243 -15.64 -33.98 -21.14
CA ASN A 243 -14.55 -33.33 -20.38
C ASN A 243 -14.86 -33.18 -18.88
N ILE A 244 -14.54 -34.23 -18.12
CA ILE A 244 -14.83 -34.40 -16.69
C ILE A 244 -14.06 -33.38 -15.81
N TYR A 245 -12.87 -32.94 -16.24
CA TYR A 245 -12.02 -31.98 -15.50
C TYR A 245 -12.53 -30.53 -15.52
N ASN A 246 -13.54 -30.21 -16.34
CA ASN A 246 -14.08 -28.87 -16.53
C ASN A 246 -15.48 -28.67 -15.91
N SER A 247 -16.12 -29.72 -15.40
CA SER A 247 -17.54 -29.68 -14.99
C SER A 247 -17.85 -28.72 -13.82
N SER A 248 -16.95 -28.57 -12.84
CA SER A 248 -17.18 -27.72 -11.65
C SER A 248 -16.97 -26.23 -11.92
N LEU A 249 -15.99 -25.87 -12.75
CA LEU A 249 -15.75 -24.48 -13.16
C LEU A 249 -16.80 -24.02 -14.18
N HIS A 250 -17.21 -24.89 -15.12
CA HIS A 250 -18.26 -24.56 -16.09
C HIS A 250 -19.61 -24.27 -15.42
N LYS A 251 -20.01 -25.07 -14.40
CA LYS A 251 -21.23 -24.80 -13.61
C LYS A 251 -21.17 -23.49 -12.83
N LEU A 252 -19.98 -23.08 -12.37
CA LEU A 252 -19.77 -21.76 -11.77
C LEU A 252 -19.97 -20.67 -12.83
N PHE A 253 -19.34 -20.75 -14.01
CA PHE A 253 -19.39 -19.65 -14.98
C PHE A 253 -20.78 -19.36 -15.59
N ASP A 254 -21.64 -20.38 -15.74
CA ASP A 254 -23.01 -20.19 -16.25
C ASP A 254 -23.90 -19.38 -15.30
N TYR A 255 -23.63 -19.42 -13.99
CA TYR A 255 -24.37 -18.66 -12.98
C TYR A 255 -23.78 -17.27 -12.68
N VAL A 256 -22.51 -17.01 -13.01
CA VAL A 256 -21.66 -16.09 -12.21
C VAL A 256 -21.40 -14.70 -12.79
N VAL A 257 -21.41 -14.49 -14.10
CA VAL A 257 -20.96 -13.19 -14.64
C VAL A 257 -21.88 -12.68 -15.73
N THR A 258 -22.84 -11.85 -15.36
CA THR A 258 -23.71 -11.15 -16.32
C THR A 258 -23.45 -9.65 -16.36
N ALA A 259 -22.99 -9.00 -15.28
CA ALA A 259 -22.58 -7.59 -15.33
C ALA A 259 -21.53 -7.13 -14.29
N GLU A 260 -20.92 -5.97 -14.58
CA GLU A 260 -19.96 -5.27 -13.73
C GLU A 260 -20.69 -4.53 -12.58
N ILE A 261 -20.30 -4.81 -11.33
CA ILE A 261 -20.81 -4.08 -10.17
C ILE A 261 -20.10 -2.73 -10.09
N ARG A 262 -20.83 -1.67 -10.44
CA ARG A 262 -20.32 -0.29 -10.47
C ARG A 262 -20.36 0.35 -9.07
N ASP A 263 -19.71 1.49 -8.95
CA ASP A 263 -19.74 2.37 -7.77
C ASP A 263 -19.13 1.81 -6.48
N ILE A 264 -18.14 0.92 -6.60
CA ILE A 264 -17.37 0.38 -5.46
C ILE A 264 -15.94 0.92 -5.50
N SER A 265 -15.42 1.27 -4.34
CA SER A 265 -14.01 1.59 -4.13
C SER A 265 -13.37 0.58 -3.19
N HIS A 266 -12.11 0.25 -3.47
CA HIS A 266 -11.36 -0.80 -2.81
C HIS A 266 -10.05 -0.23 -2.31
N PHE A 267 -9.87 -0.23 -0.99
CA PHE A 267 -8.65 0.25 -0.32
C PHE A 267 -7.93 -0.90 0.35
N GLU A 268 -6.64 -1.04 0.08
CA GLU A 268 -5.77 -2.04 0.69
C GLU A 268 -4.99 -1.37 1.84
N LEU A 269 -5.15 -1.89 3.06
CA LEU A 269 -4.46 -1.47 4.27
C LEU A 269 -3.48 -2.56 4.69
N LEU A 270 -2.19 -2.26 4.78
CA LEU A 270 -1.16 -3.24 5.18
C LEU A 270 -0.40 -2.74 6.40
N GLY A 271 -0.13 -3.62 7.36
CA GLY A 271 0.70 -3.34 8.53
C GLY A 271 0.00 -3.58 9.87
N PRO A 272 0.77 -3.62 10.97
CA PRO A 272 0.28 -4.02 12.28
C PRO A 272 -0.76 -3.06 12.89
N GLN A 273 -0.71 -1.75 12.58
CA GLN A 273 -1.71 -0.77 13.05
C GLN A 273 -2.90 -0.59 12.13
N SER A 274 -3.01 -1.39 11.06
CA SER A 274 -4.13 -1.27 10.11
C SER A 274 -5.49 -1.36 10.80
N LEU A 275 -5.65 -2.26 11.76
CA LEU A 275 -6.87 -2.41 12.56
C LEU A 275 -7.15 -1.15 13.41
N ASN A 276 -6.16 -0.66 14.15
CA ASN A 276 -6.31 0.52 15.02
C ASN A 276 -6.71 1.77 14.21
N ILE A 277 -6.04 2.00 13.08
CA ILE A 277 -6.38 3.12 12.19
C ILE A 277 -7.80 2.97 11.64
N MET A 278 -8.19 1.75 11.27
CA MET A 278 -9.53 1.45 10.77
C MET A 278 -10.59 1.73 11.86
N CYS A 279 -10.43 1.22 13.08
CA CYS A 279 -11.36 1.48 14.20
C CYS A 279 -11.44 2.98 14.53
N LYS A 280 -10.32 3.71 14.49
CA LYS A 280 -10.32 5.17 14.66
C LYS A 280 -11.05 5.92 13.54
N THR A 281 -11.12 5.34 12.34
CA THR A 281 -11.82 5.97 11.21
C THR A 281 -13.29 5.57 11.10
N LEU A 282 -13.62 4.31 11.38
CA LEU A 282 -14.93 3.72 11.17
C LEU A 282 -15.57 3.55 12.55
N LYS A 283 -16.38 4.54 12.95
CA LYS A 283 -17.18 4.42 14.17
C LYS A 283 -18.35 3.47 13.87
N LEU A 284 -18.34 2.30 14.48
CA LEU A 284 -19.42 1.32 14.36
C LEU A 284 -20.70 1.89 14.99
N THR A 285 -21.82 1.75 14.29
CA THR A 285 -23.14 2.18 14.79
C THR A 285 -23.98 1.03 15.31
N GLU A 286 -23.77 -0.17 14.76
CA GLU A 286 -24.37 -1.41 15.25
C GLU A 286 -23.22 -2.36 15.59
N PHE A 287 -23.20 -2.88 16.81
CA PHE A 287 -22.27 -3.93 17.22
C PHE A 287 -22.96 -5.27 16.98
N ASN A 288 -22.48 -6.07 16.03
CA ASN A 288 -22.83 -7.49 16.02
C ASN A 288 -21.86 -8.21 16.96
N GLU A 289 -22.34 -9.13 17.80
CA GLU A 289 -21.50 -9.88 18.77
C GLU A 289 -20.37 -10.69 18.11
N ASN A 290 -20.41 -10.88 16.79
CA ASN A 290 -19.38 -11.53 15.97
C ASN A 290 -18.30 -10.57 15.42
N ASP A 291 -18.42 -9.27 15.68
CA ASP A 291 -17.46 -8.27 15.21
C ASP A 291 -16.23 -8.23 16.13
N TYR A 292 -15.15 -8.89 15.73
CA TYR A 292 -13.81 -8.88 16.38
C TYR A 292 -13.19 -7.47 16.61
N PHE A 293 -13.91 -6.40 16.32
CA PHE A 293 -13.43 -5.02 16.28
C PHE A 293 -13.44 -4.29 17.63
N THR A 294 -13.87 -4.93 18.72
CA THR A 294 -14.07 -4.29 20.03
C THR A 294 -12.96 -4.51 21.06
N SER A 295 -11.94 -5.34 20.80
CA SER A 295 -10.80 -5.46 21.73
C SER A 295 -9.81 -4.31 21.52
N GLU A 296 -9.95 -3.24 22.29
CA GLU A 296 -8.96 -2.15 22.40
C GLU A 296 -7.65 -2.70 22.98
N GLY A 297 -6.77 -3.11 22.08
CA GLY A 297 -5.48 -3.72 22.41
C GLY A 297 -5.15 -4.90 21.50
N CYS A 298 -5.27 -4.75 20.18
CA CYS A 298 -4.98 -5.85 19.26
C CYS A 298 -4.17 -5.36 18.07
N SER A 299 -2.86 -5.65 18.12
CA SER A 299 -2.14 -6.01 16.89
C SER A 299 -2.99 -7.03 16.14
N VAL A 300 -3.15 -6.85 14.82
CA VAL A 300 -3.97 -7.73 13.96
C VAL A 300 -3.84 -9.20 14.40
N PRO A 301 -4.94 -9.92 14.67
CA PRO A 301 -4.86 -11.27 15.21
C PRO A 301 -3.92 -12.11 14.35
N LYS A 302 -2.82 -12.56 14.95
CA LYS A 302 -1.84 -13.43 14.29
C LYS A 302 -2.49 -14.72 13.76
N ASN A 303 -3.70 -15.04 14.27
CA ASN A 303 -4.45 -16.26 13.98
C ASN A 303 -5.71 -16.06 13.12
N SER A 304 -6.03 -14.86 12.59
CA SER A 304 -7.20 -14.75 11.69
C SER A 304 -6.96 -15.52 10.39
N CYS A 305 -8.00 -16.17 9.87
CA CYS A 305 -7.93 -16.83 8.57
C CYS A 305 -7.83 -15.78 7.46
N ASN A 306 -7.04 -16.05 6.41
CA ASN A 306 -6.93 -15.14 5.26
C ASN A 306 -8.22 -15.13 4.44
N GLY A 307 -8.70 -13.95 4.03
CA GLY A 307 -9.85 -13.82 3.16
C GLY A 307 -11.22 -13.91 3.86
N THR A 308 -11.29 -13.84 5.19
CA THR A 308 -12.58 -13.74 5.90
C THR A 308 -13.21 -12.37 5.66
N ILE A 309 -14.50 -12.36 5.36
CA ILE A 309 -15.26 -11.15 5.03
C ILE A 309 -16.14 -10.76 6.22
N PHE A 310 -16.05 -9.50 6.63
CA PHE A 310 -16.87 -8.88 7.67
C PHE A 310 -17.72 -7.76 7.06
N HIS A 311 -18.98 -7.69 7.48
CA HIS A 311 -19.93 -6.67 7.04
C HIS A 311 -20.18 -5.69 8.18
N LEU A 312 -19.80 -4.44 7.97
CA LEU A 312 -19.88 -3.40 8.99
C LEU A 312 -20.85 -2.31 8.57
N LYS A 313 -21.72 -1.91 9.49
CA LYS A 313 -22.50 -0.67 9.38
C LYS A 313 -21.80 0.42 10.16
N ILE A 314 -21.44 1.49 9.46
CA ILE A 314 -20.55 2.53 9.95
C ILE A 314 -21.28 3.86 9.89
N GLY A 315 -21.24 4.59 11.00
CA GLY A 315 -21.71 5.97 11.04
C GLY A 315 -20.65 6.92 10.49
N LEU A 316 -21.05 7.90 9.70
CA LEU A 316 -20.18 9.01 9.32
C LEU A 316 -19.76 9.78 10.60
N PRO A 317 -18.46 9.83 10.95
CA PRO A 317 -17.99 10.34 12.25
C PRO A 317 -18.19 11.84 12.53
N ASP A 318 -18.83 12.60 11.65
CA ASP A 318 -18.83 14.08 11.66
C ASP A 318 -19.74 14.72 12.71
N CYS A 319 -20.14 14.00 13.77
CA CYS A 319 -20.80 14.58 14.95
C CYS A 319 -19.84 15.00 16.08
N ALA A 320 -18.54 14.62 16.05
CA ALA A 320 -17.62 15.00 17.13
C ALA A 320 -16.16 15.02 16.67
N PHE A 321 -15.58 16.22 16.59
CA PHE A 321 -14.12 16.39 16.49
C PHE A 321 -13.52 16.47 17.90
N LYS A 322 -12.87 15.41 18.38
CA LYS A 322 -11.76 15.55 19.34
C LYS A 322 -10.44 15.44 18.60
N LYS A 323 -9.54 16.41 18.81
CA LYS A 323 -8.11 16.19 18.57
C LYS A 323 -7.68 15.18 19.62
N PHE A 324 -7.39 13.95 19.21
CA PHE A 324 -6.77 12.99 20.10
C PHE A 324 -5.30 13.33 20.24
N ASP A 325 -4.91 13.79 21.43
CA ASP A 325 -3.51 13.84 21.84
C ASP A 325 -3.05 12.40 22.14
N SER A 326 -1.84 12.06 21.73
CA SER A 326 -1.30 10.69 21.77
C SER A 326 -1.21 10.08 23.18
N VAL A 327 -1.33 10.90 24.23
CA VAL A 327 -1.18 10.53 25.64
C VAL A 327 -2.49 9.99 26.24
N GLU A 328 -3.66 10.47 25.80
CA GLU A 328 -4.96 10.03 26.34
C GLU A 328 -5.35 8.61 25.86
N ALA A 329 -4.84 8.18 24.71
CA ALA A 329 -5.07 6.85 24.19
C ALA A 329 -4.43 5.75 25.07
N GLU A 330 -3.31 6.05 25.72
CA GLU A 330 -2.61 5.10 26.60
C GLU A 330 -3.30 4.98 27.97
N GLN A 331 -3.94 6.07 28.44
CA GLN A 331 -4.66 6.09 29.71
C GLN A 331 -6.05 5.42 29.66
N LEU A 332 -6.72 5.45 28.50
CA LEU A 332 -7.99 4.75 28.31
C LEU A 332 -7.82 3.22 28.25
N ILE A 333 -6.68 2.75 27.72
CA ILE A 333 -6.30 1.32 27.66
C ILE A 333 -6.14 0.73 29.07
N ALA A 334 -5.71 1.54 30.06
CA ALA A 334 -5.58 1.08 31.45
C ALA A 334 -6.94 0.97 32.18
N LYS A 335 -7.98 1.69 31.72
CA LYS A 335 -9.31 1.71 32.36
C LYS A 335 -10.26 0.62 31.85
N SER A 336 -10.06 0.10 30.64
CA SER A 336 -10.98 -0.86 30.02
C SER A 336 -10.81 -2.33 30.46
N ILE A 337 -9.79 -2.65 31.28
CA ILE A 337 -9.51 -4.02 31.75
C ILE A 337 -10.55 -4.54 32.78
N LYS A 338 -11.54 -3.74 33.21
CA LYS A 338 -12.40 -4.09 34.35
C LYS A 338 -13.85 -4.50 34.08
N TYR A 339 -14.32 -4.63 32.83
CA TYR A 339 -15.72 -5.00 32.58
C TYR A 339 -15.86 -6.12 31.55
N THR A 340 -15.73 -7.35 32.05
CA THR A 340 -16.35 -8.54 31.46
C THR A 340 -17.66 -8.80 32.19
N HIS A 341 -18.80 -8.54 31.56
CA HIS A 341 -20.06 -9.28 31.66
C HIS A 341 -21.20 -8.43 31.06
N ILE A 342 -21.94 -9.01 30.11
CA ILE A 342 -23.40 -9.17 30.11
C ILE A 342 -23.87 -9.40 28.67
N LEU A 343 -24.41 -10.61 28.49
CA LEU A 343 -25.17 -11.08 27.35
C LEU A 343 -26.62 -10.55 27.40
N THR A 344 -27.22 -10.46 26.21
CA THR A 344 -28.67 -10.43 25.91
C THR A 344 -29.39 -9.07 25.90
N LYS A 345 -29.83 -8.64 24.70
CA LYS A 345 -31.24 -8.67 24.25
C LYS A 345 -31.43 -7.92 22.92
N THR A 346 -32.03 -8.59 21.95
CA THR A 346 -32.39 -8.10 20.62
C THR A 346 -33.66 -7.25 20.61
N LYS A 347 -33.70 -6.19 19.78
CA LYS A 347 -34.95 -5.72 19.13
C LYS A 347 -34.68 -5.24 17.69
N LYS A 348 -35.48 -5.79 16.75
CA LYS A 348 -35.63 -5.32 15.36
C LYS A 348 -36.33 -3.97 15.34
N ASN A 349 -36.02 -3.11 14.36
CA ASN A 349 -37.00 -2.16 13.83
C ASN A 349 -36.80 -1.90 12.33
N LYS A 350 -37.94 -1.91 11.61
CA LYS A 350 -38.17 -1.42 10.24
C LYS A 350 -38.14 0.12 10.22
N ILE A 351 -38.19 0.72 8.99
CA ILE A 351 -38.47 2.14 8.61
C ILE A 351 -37.20 2.84 8.05
N ASN A 352 -37.11 3.51 6.89
CA ASN A 352 -38.06 3.95 5.85
C ASN A 352 -37.32 4.20 4.51
N ARG A 353 -37.83 3.68 3.39
CA ARG A 353 -37.30 3.94 2.02
C ARG A 353 -37.54 5.38 1.53
N ALA A 354 -38.51 6.08 2.08
CA ALA A 354 -38.86 7.46 1.69
C ALA A 354 -37.86 8.54 2.16
N ILE A 355 -37.08 8.26 3.22
CA ILE A 355 -36.09 9.22 3.75
C ILE A 355 -34.81 9.20 2.90
N LEU A 356 -34.43 8.02 2.39
CA LEU A 356 -33.27 7.81 1.51
C LEU A 356 -33.39 8.58 0.19
N GLU A 357 -34.60 8.75 -0.34
CA GLU A 357 -34.85 9.52 -1.57
C GLU A 357 -34.78 11.03 -1.35
N ARG A 358 -35.22 11.49 -0.17
CA ARG A 358 -35.15 12.92 0.22
C ARG A 358 -33.70 13.39 0.45
N GLU A 359 -32.81 12.50 0.87
CA GLU A 359 -31.38 12.80 1.09
C GLU A 359 -30.51 12.68 -0.16
N LYS A 360 -30.88 11.81 -1.12
CA LYS A 360 -30.24 11.77 -2.44
C LYS A 360 -30.30 13.12 -3.16
N LEU A 361 -31.42 13.85 -3.02
CA LEU A 361 -31.60 15.20 -3.54
C LEU A 361 -30.74 16.25 -2.82
N LYS A 362 -30.50 16.12 -1.51
CA LYS A 362 -29.60 17.01 -0.77
C LYS A 362 -28.13 16.82 -1.13
N LEU A 363 -27.70 15.58 -1.38
CA LEU A 363 -26.32 15.27 -1.79
C LEU A 363 -25.99 15.71 -3.23
N GLN A 364 -26.99 15.77 -4.12
CA GLN A 364 -26.82 16.36 -5.46
C GLN A 364 -26.56 17.87 -5.42
N ASN A 365 -27.03 18.56 -4.38
CA ASN A 365 -26.88 20.01 -4.22
C ASN A 365 -25.62 20.42 -3.44
N LEU A 366 -24.84 19.49 -2.87
CA LEU A 366 -23.54 19.80 -2.27
C LEU A 366 -22.46 19.93 -3.35
N SER A 367 -22.47 21.08 -4.03
CA SER A 367 -21.35 21.56 -4.83
C SER A 367 -20.08 21.61 -3.99
N SER A 368 -19.04 20.95 -4.50
CA SER A 368 -17.73 20.75 -3.85
C SER A 368 -16.86 22.00 -3.64
N HIS A 369 -17.44 23.19 -3.67
CA HIS A 369 -16.75 24.48 -3.51
C HIS A 369 -17.64 25.46 -2.77
N ASP A 370 -17.51 25.55 -1.45
CA ASP A 370 -17.83 26.78 -0.74
C ASP A 370 -16.77 27.10 0.33
N PRO A 371 -16.18 28.30 0.30
CA PRO A 371 -15.34 28.83 1.38
C PRO A 371 -16.16 29.18 2.65
N TYR A 372 -17.50 29.11 2.56
CA TYR A 372 -18.46 29.40 3.62
C TYR A 372 -18.42 28.41 4.80
N ILE A 373 -17.87 27.21 4.61
CA ILE A 373 -17.73 26.20 5.68
C ILE A 373 -16.75 26.65 6.78
N THR A 374 -15.92 27.67 6.52
CA THR A 374 -14.99 28.19 7.54
C THR A 374 -15.67 29.12 8.54
N SER A 375 -16.69 29.89 8.13
CA SER A 375 -17.44 30.75 9.08
C SER A 375 -18.50 29.94 9.84
N GLN A 376 -19.09 28.92 9.21
CA GLN A 376 -19.96 27.98 9.92
C GLN A 376 -19.18 27.13 10.94
N LYS A 377 -17.88 26.89 10.73
CA LYS A 377 -17.04 26.14 11.69
C LYS A 377 -16.92 26.79 13.06
N ASP A 378 -16.91 28.12 13.11
CA ASP A 378 -16.82 28.86 14.36
C ASP A 378 -18.21 28.98 15.01
N ALA A 379 -19.30 29.02 14.22
CA ALA A 379 -20.68 28.98 14.71
C ALA A 379 -21.17 27.56 15.14
N TYR A 380 -20.52 26.50 14.67
CA TYR A 380 -20.85 25.10 15.02
C TYR A 380 -20.22 24.63 16.34
N LEU A 381 -19.26 25.37 16.91
CA LEU A 381 -18.67 25.04 18.20
C LEU A 381 -19.60 25.36 19.39
N GLU A 382 -20.68 26.12 19.18
CA GLU A 382 -21.65 26.47 20.23
C GLU A 382 -22.91 25.59 20.23
N ASN A 383 -23.11 24.73 19.22
CA ASN A 383 -24.31 23.90 19.07
C ASN A 383 -24.00 22.40 19.25
N GLU A 384 -23.41 22.01 20.39
CA GLU A 384 -23.06 20.61 20.71
C GLU A 384 -24.25 19.74 21.20
N SER A 385 -25.49 20.23 21.17
CA SER A 385 -26.63 19.59 21.84
C SER A 385 -27.84 19.26 20.95
N LYS A 386 -27.63 18.98 19.65
CA LYS A 386 -28.66 18.32 18.80
C LYS A 386 -28.06 17.16 18.02
N ALA A 387 -27.92 16.03 18.71
CA ALA A 387 -27.71 14.73 18.10
C ALA A 387 -29.03 14.27 17.48
N GLU A 388 -29.14 14.22 16.15
CA GLU A 388 -30.13 13.42 15.42
C GLU A 388 -29.73 13.36 13.94
N ASN A 389 -29.52 12.14 13.43
CA ASN A 389 -29.10 11.75 12.05
C ASN A 389 -27.59 11.56 11.82
N ILE A 390 -27.04 10.51 12.44
CA ILE A 390 -25.77 9.93 11.99
C ILE A 390 -26.02 9.23 10.65
N ILE A 391 -25.52 9.80 9.55
CA ILE A 391 -25.59 9.14 8.24
C ILE A 391 -24.79 7.84 8.32
N THR A 392 -25.45 6.70 8.19
CA THR A 392 -24.82 5.39 8.18
C THR A 392 -24.54 4.93 6.76
N PHE A 393 -23.44 4.20 6.58
CA PHE A 393 -23.12 3.50 5.35
C PHE A 393 -22.58 2.12 5.65
N GLU A 394 -22.69 1.24 4.68
CA GLU A 394 -22.20 -0.12 4.79
C GLU A 394 -20.80 -0.21 4.20
N ALA A 395 -19.91 -0.92 4.88
CA ALA A 395 -18.59 -1.27 4.39
C ALA A 395 -18.32 -2.74 4.57
N ILE A 396 -17.51 -3.30 3.68
CA ILE A 396 -17.08 -4.68 3.73
C ILE A 396 -15.59 -4.71 3.99
N VAL A 397 -15.19 -5.43 5.03
CA VAL A 397 -13.79 -5.58 5.43
C VAL A 397 -13.37 -7.01 5.19
N ILE A 398 -12.30 -7.19 4.41
CA ILE A 398 -11.76 -8.51 4.09
C ILE A 398 -10.39 -8.62 4.75
N THR A 399 -10.17 -9.66 5.54
CA THR A 399 -8.85 -9.90 6.13
C THR A 399 -7.85 -10.30 5.06
N ARG A 400 -6.63 -9.79 5.20
CA ARG A 400 -5.55 -10.08 4.27
C ARG A 400 -4.27 -10.43 5.00
N HIS A 401 -3.71 -11.58 4.68
CA HIS A 401 -2.42 -12.01 5.17
C HIS A 401 -1.49 -12.29 3.99
N LEU A 402 -0.42 -11.50 3.91
CA LEU A 402 0.68 -11.75 2.99
C LEU A 402 1.72 -12.56 3.74
N ILE A 403 1.92 -13.81 3.32
CA ILE A 403 2.96 -14.67 3.86
C ILE A 403 4.19 -14.49 2.98
N SER A 404 5.31 -14.12 3.59
CA SER A 404 6.59 -14.10 2.89
C SER A 404 6.91 -15.50 2.38
N SER A 405 7.26 -15.66 1.11
CA SER A 405 7.66 -16.96 0.54
C SER A 405 9.02 -17.46 1.08
N PHE A 406 9.68 -16.64 1.91
CA PHE A 406 11.00 -16.91 2.47
C PHE A 406 10.96 -17.37 3.91
N ARG A 407 11.95 -18.19 4.29
CA ARG A 407 12.32 -18.43 5.69
C ARG A 407 13.16 -17.25 6.26
N PRO A 408 12.96 -16.86 7.53
CA PRO A 408 11.79 -17.18 8.35
C PRO A 408 10.52 -16.54 7.77
N TYR A 409 9.42 -17.28 7.77
CA TYR A 409 8.14 -16.85 7.18
C TYR A 409 7.61 -15.62 7.89
N LYS A 410 7.86 -14.45 7.30
CA LYS A 410 7.30 -13.18 7.80
C LYS A 410 5.87 -13.02 7.31
N ARG A 411 4.91 -13.00 8.23
CA ARG A 411 3.52 -12.68 7.95
C ARG A 411 3.28 -11.18 8.09
N VAL A 412 2.84 -10.54 7.01
CA VAL A 412 2.31 -9.18 7.03
C VAL A 412 0.80 -9.26 6.99
N SER A 413 0.15 -8.79 8.04
CA SER A 413 -1.29 -8.71 8.14
C SER A 413 -1.82 -7.35 7.66
N GLY A 414 -3.06 -7.35 7.21
CA GLY A 414 -3.74 -6.20 6.65
C GLY A 414 -5.22 -6.47 6.38
N PHE A 415 -5.88 -5.49 5.78
CA PHE A 415 -7.30 -5.51 5.47
C PHE A 415 -7.55 -4.90 4.09
N ASP A 416 -8.42 -5.52 3.31
CA ASP A 416 -8.98 -4.94 2.09
C ASP A 416 -10.36 -4.37 2.47
N LEU A 417 -10.53 -3.05 2.36
CA LEU A 417 -11.75 -2.32 2.69
C LEU A 417 -12.52 -1.96 1.41
N LEU A 418 -13.73 -2.48 1.25
CA LEU A 418 -14.65 -2.10 0.18
C LEU A 418 -15.68 -1.10 0.72
N VAL A 419 -15.78 0.05 0.07
CA VAL A 419 -16.76 1.09 0.40
C VAL A 419 -17.42 1.65 -0.85
N PRO A 420 -18.66 2.17 -0.73
CA PRO A 420 -19.32 2.87 -1.82
C PRO A 420 -18.48 4.05 -2.35
N SER A 421 -18.45 4.21 -3.67
CA SER A 421 -17.64 5.20 -4.38
C SER A 421 -17.94 6.65 -3.94
N GLN A 422 -19.17 6.94 -3.53
CA GLN A 422 -19.61 8.26 -3.09
C GLN A 422 -18.89 8.72 -1.80
N ILE A 423 -18.61 7.78 -0.89
CA ILE A 423 -18.03 8.06 0.44
C ILE A 423 -16.52 7.79 0.45
N SER A 424 -16.01 7.07 -0.55
CA SER A 424 -14.61 6.67 -0.72
C SER A 424 -13.58 7.77 -0.43
N ARG A 425 -13.77 8.98 -0.97
CA ARG A 425 -12.85 10.11 -0.77
C ARG A 425 -12.82 10.60 0.67
N TYR A 426 -13.95 10.56 1.36
CA TYR A 426 -14.04 10.92 2.77
C TYR A 426 -13.28 9.91 3.64
N VAL A 427 -13.57 8.61 3.45
CA VAL A 427 -12.88 7.50 4.14
C VAL A 427 -11.38 7.56 3.91
N TRP A 428 -10.94 7.72 2.65
CA TRP A 428 -9.52 7.85 2.31
C TRP A 428 -8.82 8.99 3.05
N ASN A 429 -9.44 10.18 3.10
CA ASN A 429 -8.88 11.32 3.80
C ASN A 429 -8.80 11.09 5.32
N ARG A 430 -9.74 10.34 5.91
CA ARG A 430 -9.72 9.99 7.34
C ARG A 430 -8.63 8.98 7.65
N LEU A 431 -8.48 7.93 6.84
CA LEU A 431 -7.39 6.95 6.96
C LEU A 431 -6.02 7.64 6.91
N TYR A 432 -5.85 8.56 5.96
CA TYR A 432 -4.62 9.36 5.84
C TYR A 432 -4.37 10.27 7.06
N LYS A 433 -5.41 10.95 7.57
CA LYS A 433 -5.28 11.84 8.74
C LYS A 433 -4.96 11.09 10.03
N ASN A 434 -5.46 9.87 10.18
CA ASN A 434 -5.22 9.02 11.35
C ASN A 434 -3.86 8.30 11.33
N GLY A 435 -3.01 8.58 10.34
CA GLY A 435 -1.62 8.12 10.30
C GLY A 435 -1.31 7.10 9.21
N GLY A 436 -2.28 6.69 8.39
CA GLY A 436 -2.04 5.79 7.28
C GLY A 436 -1.16 6.43 6.20
N LEU A 437 -0.14 5.70 5.75
CA LEU A 437 0.84 6.15 4.77
C LEU A 437 0.43 5.72 3.35
N PRO A 438 0.01 6.63 2.46
CA PRO A 438 -0.41 6.26 1.12
C PRO A 438 0.80 5.84 0.27
N ILE A 439 0.63 4.75 -0.50
CA ILE A 439 1.64 4.18 -1.39
C ILE A 439 1.13 4.16 -2.84
N GLY A 440 2.06 4.25 -3.80
CA GLY A 440 1.78 4.12 -5.23
C GLY A 440 2.01 2.70 -5.76
N LEU A 441 1.87 2.53 -7.07
CA LEU A 441 2.13 1.28 -7.77
C LEU A 441 3.56 0.77 -7.57
N GLU A 442 4.57 1.64 -7.68
CA GLU A 442 5.98 1.22 -7.59
C GLU A 442 6.35 0.79 -6.16
N GLU A 443 5.86 1.52 -5.15
CA GLU A 443 6.04 1.15 -3.75
C GLU A 443 5.36 -0.17 -3.42
N ARG A 444 4.13 -0.37 -3.89
CA ARG A 444 3.41 -1.64 -3.74
C ARG A 444 4.21 -2.78 -4.37
N ARG A 445 4.74 -2.60 -5.58
CA ARG A 445 5.59 -3.59 -6.25
C ARG A 445 6.80 -3.98 -5.41
N LYS A 446 7.50 -3.00 -4.87
CA LYS A 446 8.69 -3.18 -4.02
C LYS A 446 8.38 -3.95 -2.73
N ILE A 447 7.22 -3.71 -2.11
CA ILE A 447 6.77 -4.45 -0.92
C ILE A 447 6.55 -5.93 -1.25
N TYR A 448 5.82 -6.22 -2.33
CA TYR A 448 5.53 -7.59 -2.72
C TYR A 448 6.78 -8.33 -3.20
N LEU A 449 7.71 -7.63 -3.84
CA LEU A 449 9.02 -8.18 -4.17
C LEU A 449 9.77 -8.61 -2.90
N GLU A 450 9.76 -7.80 -1.85
CA GLU A 450 10.40 -8.15 -0.57
C GLU A 450 9.68 -9.27 0.18
N LEU A 451 8.39 -9.46 -0.06
CA LEU A 451 7.63 -10.61 0.45
C LEU A 451 7.75 -11.85 -0.45
N GLY A 452 8.35 -11.74 -1.65
CA GLY A 452 8.41 -12.84 -2.60
C GLY A 452 7.05 -13.21 -3.20
N GLN A 453 6.06 -12.31 -3.12
CA GLN A 453 4.70 -12.51 -3.58
C GLN A 453 4.52 -11.94 -5.00
N PRO A 454 3.99 -12.70 -5.97
CA PRO A 454 3.88 -12.25 -7.35
C PRO A 454 2.80 -11.18 -7.53
N ILE A 455 3.02 -10.24 -8.44
CA ILE A 455 2.05 -9.20 -8.84
C ILE A 455 1.70 -9.35 -10.31
N PHE A 456 0.40 -9.41 -10.60
CA PHE A 456 -0.14 -9.30 -11.95
C PHE A 456 -0.28 -7.83 -12.37
N PRO A 457 0.02 -7.45 -13.63
CA PRO A 457 0.48 -8.29 -14.75
C PRO A 457 2.00 -8.46 -14.86
N GLU A 458 2.78 -7.72 -14.09
CA GLU A 458 4.23 -7.56 -14.31
C GLU A 458 5.04 -8.84 -14.10
N ASP A 459 4.72 -9.62 -13.07
CA ASP A 459 5.43 -10.88 -12.74
C ASP A 459 4.88 -12.09 -13.52
N PHE A 460 3.88 -11.89 -14.39
CA PHE A 460 3.23 -12.95 -15.18
C PHE A 460 3.43 -12.73 -16.69
N PRO A 461 4.66 -12.77 -17.20
CA PRO A 461 4.92 -12.49 -18.61
C PRO A 461 4.33 -13.54 -19.56
N GLU A 462 4.01 -14.73 -19.07
CA GLU A 462 3.34 -15.82 -19.82
C GLU A 462 1.90 -15.46 -20.23
N THR A 463 1.28 -14.53 -19.50
CA THR A 463 -0.11 -14.10 -19.76
C THR A 463 -0.13 -13.08 -20.90
N MET A 464 -1.22 -13.02 -21.68
CA MET A 464 -1.34 -12.01 -22.74
C MET A 464 -1.20 -10.58 -22.21
N ALA A 465 -1.77 -10.30 -21.04
CA ALA A 465 -1.63 -9.00 -20.37
C ALA A 465 -0.18 -8.71 -19.96
N GLY A 466 0.55 -9.73 -19.50
CA GLY A 466 1.98 -9.66 -19.23
C GLY A 466 2.80 -9.36 -20.49
N HIS A 467 2.52 -10.05 -21.60
CA HIS A 467 3.15 -9.76 -22.90
C HIS A 467 2.91 -8.31 -23.32
N GLN A 468 1.68 -7.80 -23.23
CA GLN A 468 1.40 -6.39 -23.56
C GLN A 468 2.17 -5.41 -22.66
N TYR A 469 2.18 -5.66 -21.35
CA TYR A 469 2.91 -4.84 -20.38
C TYR A 469 4.42 -4.80 -20.68
N HIS A 470 5.01 -5.96 -20.89
CA HIS A 470 6.44 -6.08 -21.14
C HIS A 470 6.83 -5.53 -22.51
N ASN A 471 6.01 -5.70 -23.55
CA ASN A 471 6.23 -5.06 -24.85
C ASN A 471 6.30 -3.53 -24.76
N ALA A 472 5.34 -2.91 -24.04
CA ALA A 472 5.35 -1.47 -23.81
C ALA A 472 6.62 -1.03 -23.06
N ARG A 473 7.02 -1.79 -22.04
CA ARG A 473 8.23 -1.53 -21.26
C ARG A 473 9.52 -1.72 -22.07
N ASP A 474 9.55 -2.69 -22.96
CA ASP A 474 10.67 -2.93 -23.88
C ASP A 474 10.82 -1.76 -24.84
N GLN A 475 9.71 -1.21 -25.37
CA GLN A 475 9.72 -0.01 -26.19
C GLN A 475 10.23 1.21 -25.40
N GLU A 476 9.78 1.40 -24.17
CA GLU A 476 10.30 2.48 -23.30
C GLU A 476 11.82 2.36 -23.09
N ARG A 477 12.32 1.16 -22.82
CA ARG A 477 13.76 0.91 -22.65
C ARG A 477 14.54 1.15 -23.94
N ARG A 478 14.03 0.72 -25.08
CA ARG A 478 14.62 1.04 -26.40
C ARG A 478 14.66 2.55 -26.63
N ASN A 479 13.57 3.25 -26.37
CA ASN A 479 13.49 4.70 -26.51
C ASN A 479 14.47 5.43 -25.57
N GLN A 480 14.62 4.96 -24.33
CA GLN A 480 15.61 5.50 -23.39
C GLN A 480 17.05 5.24 -23.87
N PHE A 481 17.33 4.04 -24.38
CA PHE A 481 18.64 3.70 -24.95
C PHE A 481 18.97 4.57 -26.16
N LEU A 482 18.00 4.78 -27.07
CA LEU A 482 18.14 5.64 -28.24
C LEU A 482 18.26 7.13 -27.89
N LYS A 483 17.74 7.58 -26.75
CA LYS A 483 17.93 8.96 -26.26
C LYS A 483 19.35 9.23 -25.75
N MET A 484 20.10 8.21 -25.34
CA MET A 484 21.48 8.40 -24.87
C MET A 484 22.40 8.68 -26.07
N ASN A 485 23.46 9.47 -25.90
CA ASN A 485 24.48 9.61 -26.95
C ASN A 485 25.31 8.32 -27.07
N THR A 486 25.87 8.04 -28.26
CA THR A 486 26.62 6.81 -28.56
C THR A 486 27.72 6.50 -27.55
N ARG A 487 28.47 7.50 -27.08
CA ARG A 487 29.54 7.35 -26.07
C ARG A 487 29.03 6.86 -24.70
N TYR A 488 27.79 7.20 -24.33
CA TYR A 488 27.20 6.83 -23.04
C TYR A 488 26.33 5.56 -23.12
N ARG A 489 26.09 5.04 -24.33
CA ARG A 489 25.35 3.80 -24.52
C ARG A 489 26.22 2.60 -24.19
N PRO A 490 25.75 1.63 -23.38
CA PRO A 490 26.43 0.36 -23.21
C PRO A 490 26.48 -0.38 -24.56
N ASN A 491 27.66 -0.87 -24.92
CA ASN A 491 27.85 -1.68 -26.13
C ASN A 491 27.57 -3.15 -25.82
N TYR A 492 26.35 -3.59 -26.13
CA TYR A 492 25.90 -4.96 -25.84
C TYR A 492 26.56 -6.03 -26.72
N ILE A 493 27.03 -5.67 -27.92
CA ILE A 493 27.77 -6.58 -28.81
C ILE A 493 29.07 -7.02 -28.13
N LYS A 494 29.82 -6.07 -27.56
CA LYS A 494 31.05 -6.35 -26.78
C LYS A 494 30.82 -7.10 -25.46
N LEU A 495 29.56 -7.27 -25.04
CA LEU A 495 29.19 -7.99 -23.81
C LEU A 495 28.63 -9.40 -24.09
N ASN A 496 28.51 -9.79 -25.37
CA ASN A 496 27.93 -11.05 -25.86
C ASN A 496 26.53 -11.29 -25.28
N ILE A 497 25.67 -10.28 -25.33
CA ILE A 497 24.29 -10.40 -24.82
C ILE A 497 23.33 -10.40 -26.00
N VAL A 498 22.66 -11.53 -26.19
CA VAL A 498 21.52 -11.65 -27.09
C VAL A 498 20.36 -10.89 -26.48
N GLU A 499 19.72 -10.04 -27.29
CA GLU A 499 18.47 -9.34 -26.93
C GLU A 499 18.47 -8.62 -25.56
N PRO A 500 19.28 -7.55 -25.41
CA PRO A 500 19.47 -6.86 -24.14
C PRO A 500 18.22 -6.10 -23.65
N LEU A 501 17.31 -5.76 -24.56
CA LEU A 501 16.19 -4.86 -24.29
C LEU A 501 14.82 -5.52 -24.44
N SER A 502 14.74 -6.76 -24.96
CA SER A 502 13.49 -7.49 -25.14
C SER A 502 13.34 -8.63 -24.11
N THR A 503 12.24 -8.58 -23.37
CA THR A 503 11.83 -9.62 -22.40
C THR A 503 11.18 -10.82 -23.10
N ILE A 504 10.32 -10.54 -24.07
CA ILE A 504 9.42 -11.53 -24.68
C ILE A 504 10.16 -12.35 -25.71
N ASN A 505 10.93 -11.70 -26.58
CA ASN A 505 11.75 -12.43 -27.53
C ASN A 505 12.76 -13.34 -26.82
N LEU A 506 13.34 -12.88 -25.71
CA LEU A 506 14.17 -13.71 -24.86
C LEU A 506 13.40 -14.92 -24.31
N MET A 507 12.16 -14.72 -23.85
CA MET A 507 11.33 -15.82 -23.38
C MET A 507 11.10 -16.82 -24.53
N SER A 508 10.80 -16.34 -25.74
CA SER A 508 10.64 -17.20 -26.92
C SER A 508 11.93 -17.96 -27.29
N LEU A 509 13.08 -17.29 -27.22
CA LEU A 509 14.39 -17.86 -27.48
C LEU A 509 14.72 -18.97 -26.47
N LEU A 510 14.43 -18.74 -25.20
CA LEU A 510 14.61 -19.75 -24.14
C LEU A 510 13.62 -20.91 -24.32
N SER A 511 12.38 -20.65 -24.76
CA SER A 511 11.39 -21.70 -24.99
C SER A 511 11.71 -22.60 -26.19
N ASN A 512 12.41 -22.06 -27.20
CA ASN A 512 12.84 -22.81 -28.38
C ASN A 512 14.01 -23.75 -28.08
N LYS A 513 14.74 -23.53 -26.97
CA LYS A 513 15.77 -24.47 -26.48
C LYS A 513 15.19 -25.71 -25.79
N CYS A 514 13.86 -25.85 -25.72
CA CYS A 514 13.18 -26.94 -25.03
C CYS A 514 12.21 -27.65 -25.98
N ASP A 515 12.52 -28.90 -26.32
CA ASP A 515 11.79 -29.72 -27.29
C ASP A 515 10.48 -30.34 -26.74
N ASN A 516 10.21 -30.24 -25.44
CA ASN A 516 9.08 -30.94 -24.81
C ASN A 516 7.79 -30.09 -24.71
N PHE A 517 6.68 -30.66 -25.19
CA PHE A 517 5.30 -30.14 -25.18
C PHE A 517 4.63 -30.27 -23.80
N THR A 518 5.13 -29.59 -22.77
CA THR A 518 4.40 -29.45 -21.49
C THR A 518 3.94 -28.01 -21.29
N THR A 519 2.76 -27.87 -20.68
CA THR A 519 1.93 -26.65 -20.63
C THR A 519 2.51 -25.48 -19.81
N SER A 520 3.67 -25.64 -19.16
CA SER A 520 4.45 -24.54 -18.59
C SER A 520 5.95 -24.80 -18.69
N LYS A 521 6.59 -24.23 -19.73
CA LYS A 521 8.04 -24.37 -19.96
C LYS A 521 8.88 -23.65 -18.88
N PHE A 522 8.31 -22.66 -18.21
CA PHE A 522 8.98 -21.85 -17.17
C PHE A 522 8.38 -22.09 -15.78
N MET A 523 9.21 -21.85 -14.77
CA MET A 523 8.83 -21.81 -13.35
C MET A 523 9.21 -20.48 -12.74
N HIS A 524 8.33 -19.92 -11.92
CA HIS A 524 8.64 -18.76 -11.09
C HIS A 524 9.54 -19.17 -9.94
N ALA A 525 10.65 -18.46 -9.80
CA ALA A 525 11.57 -18.66 -8.71
C ALA A 525 12.07 -17.32 -8.16
N ILE A 526 12.62 -17.36 -6.96
CA ILE A 526 13.25 -16.22 -6.31
C ILE A 526 14.73 -16.49 -6.19
N ILE A 527 15.51 -15.46 -6.48
CA ILE A 527 16.97 -15.47 -6.42
C ILE A 527 17.43 -14.65 -5.22
N THR A 528 18.37 -15.23 -4.47
CA THR A 528 19.14 -14.54 -3.45
C THR A 528 20.61 -14.49 -3.82
N SER A 529 21.18 -13.28 -3.85
CA SER A 529 22.61 -13.11 -4.07
C SER A 529 23.39 -13.54 -2.84
N ILE A 530 24.35 -14.45 -3.02
CA ILE A 530 25.24 -14.91 -1.94
C ILE A 530 26.26 -13.80 -1.61
N LYS A 531 26.81 -13.16 -2.65
CA LYS A 531 27.77 -12.04 -2.52
C LYS A 531 27.05 -10.68 -2.48
N ARG A 532 27.80 -9.61 -2.19
CA ARG A 532 27.35 -8.21 -2.28
C ARG A 532 27.13 -7.79 -3.75
N CYS A 533 26.09 -8.34 -4.38
CA CYS A 533 25.65 -8.00 -5.72
C CYS A 533 24.13 -7.87 -5.73
N VAL A 534 23.62 -6.98 -6.58
CA VAL A 534 22.18 -6.77 -6.74
C VAL A 534 21.80 -7.24 -8.15
N PRO A 535 21.00 -8.30 -8.27
CA PRO A 535 20.43 -8.67 -9.57
C PRO A 535 19.50 -7.55 -10.01
N LYS A 536 19.73 -7.02 -11.22
CA LYS A 536 18.87 -6.01 -11.83
C LYS A 536 17.80 -6.68 -12.69
N GLU A 537 16.80 -5.91 -13.11
CA GLU A 537 15.85 -6.37 -14.12
C GLU A 537 16.59 -6.84 -15.38
N MET A 538 16.11 -7.92 -15.98
CA MET A 538 16.71 -8.58 -17.14
C MET A 538 18.12 -9.16 -16.92
N CYS A 539 18.54 -9.34 -15.67
CA CYS A 539 19.72 -10.13 -15.35
C CYS A 539 19.56 -11.56 -15.90
N ARG A 540 20.61 -12.07 -16.56
CA ARG A 540 20.66 -13.41 -17.15
C ARG A 540 21.07 -14.44 -16.11
N ILE A 541 20.44 -15.60 -16.13
CA ILE A 541 20.72 -16.71 -15.22
C ILE A 541 21.36 -17.84 -16.02
N TYR A 542 22.46 -18.35 -15.49
CA TYR A 542 23.24 -19.41 -16.08
C TYR A 542 23.36 -20.59 -15.14
N LEU A 543 23.34 -21.78 -15.71
CA LEU A 543 23.72 -23.01 -15.02
C LEU A 543 25.25 -23.14 -15.00
N VAL A 544 25.81 -23.49 -13.85
CA VAL A 544 27.24 -23.83 -13.75
C VAL A 544 27.43 -25.24 -14.33
N PRO A 545 28.28 -25.41 -15.36
CA PRO A 545 28.57 -26.73 -15.90
C PRO A 545 29.27 -27.60 -14.85
N HIS A 546 28.95 -28.90 -14.82
CA HIS A 546 29.81 -29.90 -14.19
C HIS A 546 31.11 -30.01 -14.99
N GLU A 547 32.23 -30.24 -14.30
CA GLU A 547 33.60 -30.23 -14.84
C GLU A 547 33.67 -31.03 -16.15
N GLY A 548 33.88 -30.32 -17.28
CA GLY A 548 33.92 -30.91 -18.63
C GLY A 548 33.15 -30.14 -19.71
N ASN A 549 32.12 -29.34 -19.36
CA ASN A 549 31.36 -28.54 -20.33
C ASN A 549 31.86 -27.10 -20.44
N MET A 550 32.38 -26.73 -21.61
CA MET A 550 32.87 -25.38 -21.92
C MET A 550 31.72 -24.45 -22.31
N GLY A 551 30.93 -23.99 -21.33
CA GLY A 551 29.94 -22.94 -21.56
C GLY A 551 28.91 -22.78 -20.44
N TYR A 552 28.65 -21.53 -20.06
CA TYR A 552 27.51 -21.19 -19.21
C TYR A 552 26.23 -21.25 -20.05
N ASN A 553 25.34 -22.20 -19.75
CA ASN A 553 24.06 -22.31 -20.45
C ASN A 553 23.03 -21.34 -19.85
N GLU A 554 22.43 -20.51 -20.71
CA GLU A 554 21.34 -19.60 -20.31
C GLU A 554 20.07 -20.38 -20.01
N VAL A 555 19.60 -20.28 -18.77
CA VAL A 555 18.49 -21.05 -18.23
C VAL A 555 17.29 -20.17 -17.88
N GLY A 556 17.50 -18.88 -17.67
CA GLY A 556 16.44 -17.99 -17.23
C GLY A 556 16.84 -16.54 -17.16
N PHE A 557 15.91 -15.72 -16.68
CA PHE A 557 16.12 -14.29 -16.52
C PHE A 557 15.33 -13.71 -15.35
N VAL A 558 15.84 -12.60 -14.81
CA VAL A 558 15.22 -11.84 -13.73
C VAL A 558 14.15 -10.90 -14.29
N ILE A 559 12.91 -11.03 -13.82
CA ILE A 559 11.83 -10.09 -14.14
C ILE A 559 12.02 -8.79 -13.35
N SER A 560 12.15 -8.92 -12.03
CA SER A 560 12.21 -7.79 -11.11
C SER A 560 13.29 -8.00 -10.07
N GLY A 561 14.22 -7.06 -9.95
CA GLY A 561 15.39 -7.16 -9.08
C GLY A 561 15.54 -5.92 -8.20
N TYR A 562 15.85 -6.14 -6.91
CA TYR A 562 15.97 -5.08 -5.92
C TYR A 562 16.98 -5.43 -4.81
N ASN A 563 17.50 -4.42 -4.12
CA ASN A 563 18.33 -4.64 -2.93
C ASN A 563 17.47 -4.64 -1.67
N THR A 564 17.35 -5.78 -1.00
CA THR A 564 16.43 -5.89 0.14
C THR A 564 16.85 -5.05 1.33
N PHE A 565 15.91 -4.28 1.90
CA PHE A 565 16.15 -3.58 3.16
C PHE A 565 16.09 -4.49 4.37
N THR A 566 15.41 -5.62 4.25
CA THR A 566 15.21 -6.58 5.34
C THR A 566 16.44 -7.46 5.58
N LYS A 567 17.06 -7.95 4.51
CA LYS A 567 18.18 -8.91 4.58
C LYS A 567 19.53 -8.31 4.17
N GLY A 568 19.54 -7.13 3.56
CA GLY A 568 20.79 -6.47 3.11
C GLY A 568 21.49 -7.20 1.96
N LYS A 569 20.79 -8.10 1.26
CA LYS A 569 21.28 -8.83 0.09
C LYS A 569 20.47 -8.44 -1.15
N GLY A 570 21.04 -8.69 -2.34
CA GLY A 570 20.33 -8.57 -3.60
C GLY A 570 19.28 -9.67 -3.75
N PHE A 571 18.05 -9.29 -4.11
CA PHE A 571 16.93 -10.20 -4.36
C PHE A 571 16.33 -9.95 -5.72
N ALA A 572 15.84 -11.01 -6.35
CA ALA A 572 15.13 -10.90 -7.60
C ALA A 572 14.07 -11.98 -7.76
N LYS A 573 12.94 -11.64 -8.37
CA LYS A 573 12.02 -12.62 -8.95
C LYS A 573 12.48 -12.96 -10.36
N CYS A 574 12.42 -14.23 -10.71
CA CYS A 574 12.89 -14.72 -11.99
C CYS A 574 12.00 -15.81 -12.56
N LEU A 575 12.22 -16.06 -13.85
CA LEU A 575 11.72 -17.22 -14.56
C LEU A 575 12.89 -18.09 -15.00
N ILE A 576 12.73 -19.38 -14.78
CA ILE A 576 13.74 -20.40 -15.02
C ILE A 576 13.06 -21.54 -15.79
N LEU A 577 13.77 -22.16 -16.72
CA LEU A 577 13.26 -23.33 -17.46
C LEU A 577 13.02 -24.51 -16.52
N ARG A 578 11.87 -25.17 -16.67
CA ARG A 578 11.48 -26.30 -15.79
C ARG A 578 12.42 -27.50 -15.90
N SER A 579 13.03 -27.72 -17.06
CA SER A 579 13.99 -28.80 -17.31
C SER A 579 15.27 -28.72 -16.49
N THR A 580 15.55 -27.58 -15.85
CA THR A 580 16.87 -27.28 -15.26
C THR A 580 16.92 -27.40 -13.74
N THR A 581 15.81 -27.73 -13.09
CA THR A 581 15.76 -27.92 -11.64
C THR A 581 16.07 -29.37 -11.28
N THR A 582 17.36 -29.70 -11.20
CA THR A 582 17.82 -30.89 -10.48
C THR A 582 18.44 -30.45 -9.15
N GLU A 583 18.35 -31.31 -8.13
CA GLU A 583 18.58 -30.95 -6.71
C GLU A 583 20.02 -30.50 -6.39
N ASN A 584 20.98 -30.61 -7.32
CA ASN A 584 22.40 -30.31 -7.12
C ASN A 584 22.98 -29.24 -8.07
N CYS A 585 22.15 -28.46 -8.76
CA CYS A 585 22.62 -27.43 -9.68
C CYS A 585 23.11 -26.16 -8.97
N LYS A 586 24.33 -25.71 -9.30
CA LYS A 586 24.83 -24.38 -8.93
C LYS A 586 24.44 -23.38 -10.00
N PHE A 587 24.00 -22.20 -9.58
CA PHE A 587 23.56 -21.15 -10.48
C PHE A 587 24.36 -19.87 -10.31
N VAL A 588 24.49 -19.15 -11.41
CA VAL A 588 25.23 -17.89 -11.48
C VAL A 588 24.42 -16.89 -12.30
N ALA A 589 24.44 -15.63 -11.89
CA ALA A 589 23.76 -14.55 -12.58
C ALA A 589 24.74 -13.51 -13.15
N LYS A 590 24.34 -12.87 -14.26
CA LYS A 590 25.08 -11.78 -14.91
C LYS A 590 24.14 -10.63 -15.25
N ASN A 591 24.44 -9.45 -14.73
CA ASN A 591 23.72 -8.23 -15.08
C ASN A 591 24.06 -7.82 -16.52
N ILE A 592 23.08 -7.28 -17.27
CA ILE A 592 23.26 -6.94 -18.69
C ILE A 592 24.46 -6.00 -18.90
N ASN A 593 24.64 -4.99 -18.04
CA ASN A 593 25.72 -4.02 -18.21
C ASN A 593 27.05 -4.47 -17.57
N SER A 594 27.19 -5.72 -17.15
CA SER A 594 28.35 -6.25 -16.41
C SER A 594 28.92 -7.49 -17.10
N ARG A 595 30.25 -7.65 -17.03
CA ARG A 595 30.93 -8.90 -17.41
C ARG A 595 31.04 -9.89 -16.24
N HIS A 596 30.82 -9.43 -15.01
CA HIS A 596 30.99 -10.24 -13.82
C HIS A 596 29.78 -11.13 -13.57
N TYR A 597 30.10 -12.41 -13.40
CA TYR A 597 29.24 -13.48 -12.93
C TYR A 597 29.26 -13.50 -11.40
N PHE A 598 28.10 -13.61 -10.76
CA PHE A 598 27.99 -13.74 -9.31
C PHE A 598 27.13 -14.94 -8.91
N PRO A 599 27.51 -15.68 -7.86
CA PRO A 599 26.82 -16.88 -7.43
C PRO A 599 25.48 -16.52 -6.77
N ILE A 600 24.47 -17.33 -7.06
CA ILE A 600 23.10 -17.12 -6.61
C ILE A 600 22.49 -18.41 -6.07
N GLU A 601 21.61 -18.26 -5.09
CA GLU A 601 20.72 -19.31 -4.60
C GLU A 601 19.33 -19.10 -5.20
N ILE A 602 18.68 -20.18 -5.62
CA ILE A 602 17.36 -20.16 -6.21
C ILE A 602 16.39 -20.94 -5.32
N GLN A 603 15.25 -20.32 -5.03
CA GLN A 603 14.13 -20.94 -4.34
C GLN A 603 12.91 -20.90 -5.26
N VAL A 604 12.41 -22.06 -5.69
CA VAL A 604 11.22 -22.16 -6.54
C VAL A 604 9.99 -21.71 -5.75
N ILE A 605 9.16 -20.86 -6.34
CA ILE A 605 7.89 -20.44 -5.75
C ILE A 605 6.86 -21.52 -6.10
N GLN A 606 6.46 -22.31 -5.12
CA GLN A 606 5.26 -23.12 -5.27
C GLN A 606 4.04 -22.20 -5.10
N PHE A 607 3.25 -22.04 -6.16
CA PHE A 607 1.98 -21.32 -6.12
C PHE A 607 0.90 -22.05 -5.30
N ASN A 608 1.24 -23.13 -4.60
CA ASN A 608 0.32 -23.99 -3.84
C ASN A 608 -0.52 -23.21 -2.81
N HIS A 609 -0.09 -22.04 -2.33
CA HIS A 609 -0.91 -21.17 -1.46
C HIS A 609 -2.06 -20.43 -2.17
N PHE A 610 -2.25 -20.61 -3.48
CA PHE A 610 -3.40 -20.12 -4.25
C PHE A 610 -4.43 -21.22 -4.57
N ILE A 611 -4.19 -22.45 -4.13
CA ILE A 611 -5.06 -23.60 -4.39
C ILE A 611 -5.37 -24.26 -3.05
N ASP A 612 -6.32 -23.69 -2.31
CA ASP A 612 -7.06 -24.32 -1.21
C ASP A 612 -8.56 -24.04 -1.39
#